data_AF-A0A9K3E9P6-F1
#
_entry.id   AF-A0A9K3E9P6-F1
#
_cell.length_a   1.000
_cell.length_b   1.000
_cell.length_c   1.000
_cell.angle_alpha   90.00
_cell.angle_beta   90.00
_cell.angle_gamma   90.00
#
_symmetry.space_group_name_H-M   'P 1'
#
loop_
_entity.id
_entity.type
_entity.pdbx_description
1 polymer ?
#
loop_
_entity_poly.entity_id
_entity_poly.type
_entity_poly.pdbx_seq_one_letter_code
_entity_poly.pdbx_strand_id
1 'polypeptide(L)'
;MGYLLPDYLKYGKATDETDIFSYGVVVLELCCGLRPIERELRGHKMNNLLAWVWELHSKSAICDAVDKRLNKEFHPNVREACLAGRAC
;
A
#
# COMPACT_ATOMS: atom_id res chain seq x y z
N MET A 1 -12.30 2.04 4.05
CA MET A 1 -11.93 2.97 2.95
C MET A 1 -10.47 3.35 3.11
N GLY A 2 -9.56 2.70 2.38
CA GLY A 2 -8.11 2.91 2.46
C GLY A 2 -7.47 3.56 1.23
N TYR A 3 -8.26 3.81 0.19
CA TYR A 3 -7.80 4.33 -1.11
C TYR A 3 -7.98 5.84 -1.23
N LEU A 4 -8.77 6.45 -0.35
CA LEU A 4 -9.14 7.86 -0.46
C LEU A 4 -8.13 8.72 0.31
N LEU A 5 -7.57 9.71 -0.39
CA LEU A 5 -6.73 10.71 0.22
C LEU A 5 -7.56 11.53 1.23
N PRO A 6 -7.01 11.90 2.41
CA PRO A 6 -7.74 12.69 3.41
C PRO A 6 -8.34 13.99 2.86
N ASP A 7 -7.66 14.64 1.92
CA ASP A 7 -8.16 15.87 1.29
C ASP A 7 -9.38 15.62 0.40
N TYR A 8 -9.44 14.48 -0.29
CA TYR A 8 -10.64 14.06 -1.01
C TYR A 8 -11.81 13.87 -0.04
N LEU A 9 -11.57 13.21 1.10
CA LEU A 9 -12.61 13.02 2.12
C LEU A 9 -13.11 14.33 2.73
N LYS A 10 -12.22 15.32 2.86
CA LYS A 10 -12.52 16.62 3.49
C LYS A 10 -13.23 17.59 2.56
N TYR A 11 -12.81 17.65 1.29
CA TYR A 11 -13.27 18.67 0.34
C TYR A 11 -14.13 18.09 -0.80
N GLY A 12 -14.19 16.76 -0.95
CA GLY A 12 -14.97 16.09 -1.99
C GLY A 12 -14.47 16.33 -3.41
N LYS A 13 -13.25 16.88 -3.58
CA LYS A 13 -12.70 17.26 -4.88
C LYS A 13 -11.80 16.15 -5.41
N ALA A 14 -12.22 15.51 -6.49
CA ALA A 14 -11.34 14.66 -7.28
C ALA A 14 -10.34 15.53 -8.04
N THR A 15 -9.06 15.20 -7.92
CA THR A 15 -7.95 15.78 -8.66
C THR A 15 -7.00 14.69 -9.13
N ASP A 16 -6.09 15.02 -10.04
CA ASP A 16 -5.07 14.10 -10.52
C ASP A 16 -4.25 13.52 -9.35
N GLU A 17 -3.97 14.34 -8.32
CA GLU A 17 -3.24 13.89 -7.12
C GLU A 17 -4.03 12.85 -6.32
N THR A 18 -5.36 13.01 -6.19
CA THR A 18 -6.19 12.03 -5.47
C THR A 18 -6.32 10.71 -6.22
N ASP A 19 -6.26 10.76 -7.56
CA ASP A 19 -6.30 9.56 -8.41
C ASP A 19 -4.94 8.84 -8.38
N ILE A 20 -3.84 9.58 -8.48
CA ILE A 20 -2.47 9.05 -8.31
C ILE A 20 -2.33 8.37 -6.95
N PHE A 21 -2.83 9.00 -5.87
CA PHE A 21 -2.82 8.39 -4.55
C PHE A 21 -3.57 7.05 -4.53
N SER A 22 -4.80 7.04 -5.03
CA SER A 22 -5.64 5.82 -5.09
C SER A 22 -4.96 4.71 -5.89
N TYR A 23 -4.33 5.07 -7.01
CA TYR A 23 -3.54 4.15 -7.84
C TYR A 23 -2.35 3.55 -7.07
N GLY A 24 -1.59 4.36 -6.34
CA GLY A 24 -0.47 3.89 -5.51
C GLY A 24 -0.91 2.86 -4.47
N VAL A 25 -2.06 3.08 -3.83
CA VAL A 25 -2.64 2.11 -2.88
C VAL A 25 -2.97 0.78 -3.55
N VAL A 26 -3.53 0.81 -4.78
CA VAL A 26 -3.83 -0.42 -5.55
C VAL A 26 -2.55 -1.16 -5.95
N VAL A 27 -1.51 -0.45 -6.36
CA VAL A 27 -0.20 -1.07 -6.67
C VAL A 27 0.35 -1.78 -5.44
N LEU A 28 0.28 -1.16 -4.26
CA LEU A 28 0.71 -1.79 -3.01
C LEU A 28 -0.15 -3.00 -2.64
N GLU A 29 -1.48 -2.93 -2.80
CA GLU A 29 -2.38 -4.07 -2.57
C GLU A 29 -2.01 -5.26 -3.46
N LEU A 30 -1.73 -5.02 -4.75
CA LEU A 30 -1.32 -6.06 -5.69
C LEU A 30 0.05 -6.66 -5.34
N CYS A 31 1.03 -5.82 -4.98
CA CYS A 31 2.37 -6.32 -4.66
C CYS A 31 2.41 -7.07 -3.32
N CYS A 32 1.63 -6.63 -2.33
CA CYS A 32 1.63 -7.21 -0.99
C CYS A 32 0.62 -8.35 -0.82
N GLY A 33 -0.40 -8.42 -1.69
CA GLY A 33 -1.52 -9.35 -1.55
C GLY A 33 -2.42 -9.05 -0.34
N LEU A 34 -2.34 -7.83 0.19
CA LEU A 34 -3.04 -7.39 1.41
C LEU A 34 -4.03 -6.28 1.08
N ARG A 35 -5.20 -6.31 1.74
CA ARG A 35 -6.16 -5.20 1.65
C ARG A 35 -5.58 -3.94 2.30
N PRO A 36 -5.81 -2.74 1.74
CA PRO A 36 -5.29 -1.49 2.32
C PRO A 36 -5.76 -1.20 3.74
N ILE A 37 -6.98 -1.65 4.05
CA ILE A 37 -7.52 -1.69 5.41
C ILE A 37 -8.10 -3.08 5.62
N GLU A 38 -7.43 -3.84 6.48
CA GLU A 38 -7.94 -5.11 6.96
C GLU A 38 -8.26 -4.98 8.46
N ARG A 39 -9.46 -5.43 8.84
CA ARG A 39 -9.81 -5.64 10.25
C ARG A 39 -9.33 -7.03 10.62
N GLU A 40 -8.28 -7.10 11.41
CA GLU A 40 -7.83 -8.38 11.93
C GLU A 40 -8.92 -8.95 12.87
N LEU A 41 -9.47 -10.11 12.53
CA LEU A 41 -10.58 -10.75 13.27
C LEU A 41 -10.24 -11.12 14.73
N ARG A 42 -8.97 -11.02 15.14
CA ARG A 42 -8.47 -11.48 16.45
C ARG A 42 -7.75 -10.42 17.29
N GLY A 43 -7.63 -9.19 16.80
CA GLY A 43 -6.96 -8.12 17.53
C GLY A 43 -7.41 -6.77 16.99
N HIS A 44 -7.68 -5.82 17.88
CA HIS A 44 -8.13 -4.46 17.56
C HIS A 44 -7.06 -3.60 16.84
N LYS A 45 -6.24 -4.19 15.96
CA LYS A 45 -5.25 -3.49 15.16
C LYS A 45 -5.80 -3.30 13.75
N MET A 46 -6.17 -2.07 13.44
CA MET A 46 -6.52 -1.69 12.07
C MET A 46 -5.19 -1.58 11.31
N ASN A 47 -4.84 -2.61 10.55
CA ASN A 47 -3.59 -2.63 9.81
C ASN A 47 -3.77 -1.74 8.57
N ASN A 48 -3.16 -0.56 8.63
CA ASN A 48 -3.04 0.33 7.48
C ASN A 48 -1.83 -0.14 6.66
N LEU A 49 -2.11 -0.62 5.45
CA LEU A 49 -1.08 -1.12 4.52
C LEU A 49 0.00 -0.07 4.26
N LEU A 50 -0.36 1.20 4.05
CA LEU A 50 0.62 2.26 3.82
C LEU A 50 1.54 2.45 5.02
N ALA A 51 0.99 2.46 6.24
CA ALA A 51 1.78 2.64 7.45
C ALA A 51 2.78 1.48 7.65
N TRP A 52 2.35 0.25 7.38
CA TRP A 52 3.21 -0.93 7.48
C TRP A 52 4.30 -0.95 6.41
N VAL A 53 3.96 -0.63 5.16
CA VAL A 53 4.93 -0.50 4.06
C VAL A 53 5.95 0.61 4.36
N TRP A 54 5.52 1.73 4.95
CA TRP A 54 6.40 2.81 5.41
C TRP A 54 7.36 2.35 6.51
N GLU A 55 6.90 1.53 7.46
CA GLU A 55 7.76 0.97 8.51
C GLU A 55 8.81 0.00 7.93
N LEU A 56 8.42 -0.86 6.99
CA LEU A 56 9.36 -1.75 6.30
C LEU A 56 10.36 -0.96 5.46
N HIS A 57 9.90 0.12 4.83
CA HIS A 57 10.78 1.01 4.08
C HIS A 57 11.83 1.68 4.98
N SER A 58 11.44 2.22 6.15
CA SER A 58 12.39 2.86 7.07
C SER A 58 13.47 1.89 7.58
N LYS A 59 13.16 0.59 7.59
CA LYS A 59 14.07 -0.51 7.94
C LYS A 59 14.83 -1.10 6.74
N SER A 60 14.72 -0.51 5.54
CA SER A 60 15.29 -1.04 4.29
C SER A 60 14.84 -2.48 3.95
N ALA A 61 13.67 -2.89 4.44
CA ALA A 61 13.12 -4.24 4.36
C ALA A 61 11.88 -4.32 3.44
N ILE A 62 11.80 -3.45 2.42
CA ILE A 62 10.62 -3.35 1.53
C ILE A 62 10.30 -4.66 0.79
N CYS A 63 11.32 -5.50 0.55
CA CYS A 63 11.14 -6.79 -0.10
C CYS A 63 10.32 -7.77 0.77
N ASP A 64 10.27 -7.56 2.08
CA ASP A 64 9.47 -8.38 3.00
C ASP A 64 7.97 -8.03 2.91
N ALA A 65 7.62 -6.93 2.25
CA ALA A 65 6.24 -6.54 2.00
C ALA A 65 5.59 -7.36 0.87
N VAL A 66 6.39 -7.96 -0.01
CA VAL A 66 5.89 -8.68 -1.19
C VAL A 66 5.07 -9.91 -0.77
N ASP A 67 3.98 -10.19 -1.49
CA ASP A 67 3.09 -11.30 -1.22
C ASP A 67 3.86 -12.62 -1.07
N LYS A 68 3.75 -13.21 0.13
CA LYS A 68 4.42 -14.48 0.49
C LYS A 68 4.00 -15.63 -0.42
N ARG A 69 2.81 -15.55 -1.04
CA ARG A 69 2.30 -16.54 -2.00
C ARG A 69 3.11 -16.58 -3.29
N LEU A 70 3.85 -15.52 -3.62
CA LEU A 70 4.73 -15.47 -4.78
C LEU A 70 6.04 -16.25 -4.56
N ASN A 71 6.33 -16.75 -3.35
CA ASN A 71 7.49 -17.60 -3.04
C ASN A 71 8.84 -17.09 -3.59
N LYS A 72 9.04 -15.77 -3.65
CA LYS A 72 10.22 -15.09 -4.24
C LYS A 72 10.38 -15.27 -5.76
N GLU A 73 9.39 -15.80 -6.44
CA GLU A 73 9.29 -15.87 -7.90
C GLU A 73 8.57 -14.62 -8.44
N PHE A 74 9.21 -13.46 -8.28
CA PHE A 74 8.67 -12.20 -8.81
C PHE A 74 9.74 -11.44 -9.59
N HIS A 75 9.31 -10.75 -10.64
CA HIS A 75 10.20 -9.94 -11.46
C HIS A 75 10.78 -8.79 -10.63
N PRO A 76 12.05 -8.37 -10.86
CA PRO A 76 12.66 -7.23 -10.16
C PRO A 76 11.80 -5.96 -10.16
N ASN A 77 10.99 -5.76 -11.21
CA ASN A 77 10.08 -4.63 -11.36
C ASN A 77 9.00 -4.56 -10.26
N VAL A 78 8.68 -5.67 -9.58
CA VAL A 78 7.75 -5.66 -8.43
C VAL A 78 8.36 -4.88 -7.26
N ARG A 79 9.69 -4.94 -7.09
CA ARG A 79 10.40 -4.11 -6.12
C ARG A 79 10.27 -2.63 -6.47
N GLU A 80 10.45 -2.29 -7.75
CA GLU A 80 10.29 -0.92 -8.24
C GLU A 80 8.84 -0.44 -8.10
N ALA A 81 7.86 -1.30 -8.34
CA ALA A 81 6.44 -1.00 -8.14
C ALA A 81 6.11 -0.75 -6.65
N CYS A 82 6.62 -1.56 -5.72
CA CYS A 82 6.51 -1.30 -4.28
C CYS A 82 7.16 0.04 -3.87
N LEU A 83 8.28 0.40 -4.51
CA LEU A 83 8.94 1.69 -4.28
C LEU A 83 8.17 2.85 -4.90
N ALA A 84 7.56 2.66 -6.08
CA ALA A 84 6.76 3.68 -6.76
C ALA A 84 5.46 4.00 -6.00
N GLY A 85 4.83 3.00 -5.38
CA GLY A 85 3.70 3.18 -4.47
C GLY A 85 4.00 4.05 -3.23
N ARG A 86 5.27 4.41 -2.96
CA ARG A 86 5.66 5.37 -1.90
C ARG A 86 5.41 6.83 -2.26
N ALA A 87 5.34 7.17 -3.55
CA ALA A 87 5.39 8.56 -4.01
C ALA A 87 4.03 9.30 -3.95
N CYS A 88 3.06 8.68 -3.28
CA CYS A 88 1.69 9.14 -3.14
C CYS A 88 1.44 9.72 -1.75
#